data_AF-A0A523AQ61-F1
#
_entry.id   AF-A0A523AQ61-F1
#
_cell.length_a   1.000
_cell.length_b   1.000
_cell.length_c   1.000
_cell.angle_alpha   90.00
_cell.angle_beta   90.00
_cell.angle_gamma   90.00
#
_symmetry.space_group_name_H-M   'P 1'
#
loop_
_entity.id
_entity.type
_entity.pdbx_description
1 polymer ?
#
loop_
_entity_poly.entity_id
_entity_poly.type
_entity_poly.pdbx_seq_one_letter_code
_entity_poly.pdbx_strand_id
1 'polypeptide(L)'
;MEKGEVMGKTGQGMKVEPFGPLLLAEVECHSCSGRATLSDPSCRECVFLPLLERKADGVVLKRPYHRLYSLSSFLEEWRSLRPLLSEQGMLGLGRGKGCADCLRERSRMVEDTLTSFLRTLEVPHPQAKGRGKGCLECTSRFTLFLKELEGKYRSLLSLWRKDFYEIPRPFFSDCFILPFRERGRVLEEYSLKGGRGKVRIHEREDSPLPFYELDLPEFHLPEETMELLEEAFLEETEMEDKEEGWRRILLKKGGGKYRGEELERLSSLLSSWTSYGILEALSRDEHLTDFLFPSPPELQPVRVIHERWDLCETGIHCSTSFLLSLAERLASRVGTSFDEVRPQLDVEVEELGLRIFLARDPALWKGVSMAVRKRREKTWTQPLFLLRGSLTPLASSFLSWAVRNGASAFIIGEVGSAKTSLLESLLPEVGREHHLICFQDTPELHVEELARCGYSVENVRIGRPEELEKQIEAFLRGGPAHWFIAEVRS
;
A
#
# COMPACT_ATOMS: atom_id res chain seq x y z
N MET A 1 -46.47 20.03 -5.88
CA MET A 1 -46.07 18.79 -5.19
C MET A 1 -46.18 17.68 -6.21
N GLU A 2 -45.04 17.21 -6.71
CA GLU A 2 -44.80 16.03 -7.56
C GLU A 2 -43.43 16.26 -8.22
N LYS A 3 -42.39 16.14 -7.40
CA LYS A 3 -40.99 16.00 -7.81
C LYS A 3 -40.45 14.86 -6.95
N GLY A 4 -39.98 13.78 -7.58
CA GLY A 4 -39.14 12.80 -6.90
C GLY A 4 -39.62 11.35 -6.92
N GLU A 5 -39.80 10.74 -8.09
CA GLU A 5 -39.96 9.27 -8.16
C GLU A 5 -39.15 8.54 -9.25
N VAL A 6 -38.30 9.22 -10.06
CA VAL A 6 -37.48 8.52 -11.08
C VAL A 6 -36.04 8.23 -10.64
N MET A 7 -35.55 8.81 -9.53
CA MET A 7 -34.21 8.55 -8.97
C MET A 7 -34.16 7.43 -7.90
N GLY A 8 -35.22 6.62 -7.78
CA GLY A 8 -35.45 5.76 -6.61
C GLY A 8 -34.62 4.49 -6.46
N LYS A 9 -33.65 4.18 -7.34
CA LYS A 9 -32.81 2.96 -7.21
C LYS A 9 -31.32 3.14 -7.49
N THR A 10 -30.89 4.30 -7.95
CA THR A 10 -29.49 4.59 -8.30
C THR A 10 -28.80 5.28 -7.13
N GLY A 11 -28.09 4.51 -6.29
CA GLY A 11 -27.29 5.03 -5.18
C GLY A 11 -27.32 4.22 -3.87
N GLN A 12 -28.03 3.10 -3.80
CA GLN A 12 -27.88 2.16 -2.68
C GLN A 12 -26.44 1.64 -2.64
N GLY A 13 -25.76 1.82 -1.50
CA GLY A 13 -24.40 1.30 -1.29
C GLY A 13 -23.25 2.26 -1.60
N MET A 14 -23.51 3.53 -2.01
CA MET A 14 -22.43 4.52 -2.20
C MET A 14 -22.21 5.38 -0.95
N LYS A 15 -20.99 5.35 -0.41
CA LYS A 15 -20.50 6.23 0.66
C LYS A 15 -19.35 7.09 0.13
N VAL A 16 -19.22 8.31 0.61
CA VAL A 16 -18.06 9.15 0.31
C VAL A 16 -17.26 9.30 1.59
N GLU A 17 -16.05 8.77 1.59
CA GLU A 17 -15.19 8.75 2.76
C GLU A 17 -13.85 9.44 2.45
N PRO A 18 -13.26 10.14 3.43
CA PRO A 18 -11.93 10.71 3.26
C PRO A 18 -10.88 9.58 3.25
N PHE A 19 -9.98 9.64 2.28
CA PHE A 19 -8.73 8.88 2.22
C PHE A 19 -7.59 9.89 2.09
N GLY A 20 -7.06 10.31 3.24
CA GLY A 20 -6.09 11.41 3.30
C GLY A 20 -6.70 12.73 2.84
N PRO A 21 -6.11 13.43 1.83
CA PRO A 21 -6.71 14.66 1.29
C PRO A 21 -7.86 14.39 0.30
N LEU A 22 -8.02 13.13 -0.15
CA LEU A 22 -8.94 12.78 -1.22
C LEU A 22 -10.28 12.37 -0.60
N LEU A 23 -11.38 12.74 -1.25
CA LEU A 23 -12.70 12.19 -1.00
C LEU A 23 -12.97 11.06 -1.98
N LEU A 24 -12.98 9.81 -1.51
CA LEU A 24 -13.24 8.66 -2.36
C LEU A 24 -14.71 8.25 -2.24
N ALA A 25 -15.37 8.08 -3.39
CA ALA A 25 -16.69 7.49 -3.45
C ALA A 25 -16.56 5.96 -3.48
N GLU A 26 -16.78 5.34 -2.34
CA GLU A 26 -16.85 3.89 -2.19
C GLU A 26 -18.22 3.37 -2.60
N VAL A 27 -18.26 2.42 -3.53
CA VAL A 27 -19.48 1.85 -4.07
C VAL A 27 -19.51 0.36 -3.79
N GLU A 28 -20.47 -0.06 -2.98
CA GLU A 28 -20.81 -1.48 -2.82
C GLU A 28 -21.76 -1.93 -3.93
N CYS A 29 -21.23 -2.75 -4.83
CA CYS A 29 -21.93 -3.17 -6.03
C CYS A 29 -22.85 -4.38 -5.77
N HIS A 30 -24.02 -4.14 -5.15
CA HIS A 30 -25.02 -5.17 -4.87
C HIS A 30 -25.78 -5.68 -6.12
N SER A 31 -25.89 -4.87 -7.17
CA SER A 31 -26.72 -5.15 -8.35
C SER A 31 -26.03 -5.98 -9.45
N CYS A 32 -24.70 -6.04 -9.48
CA CYS A 32 -23.91 -6.76 -10.49
C CYS A 32 -22.98 -7.82 -9.89
N SER A 33 -23.25 -8.25 -8.65
CA SER A 33 -22.40 -9.17 -7.89
C SER A 33 -20.95 -8.70 -7.73
N GLY A 34 -20.69 -7.39 -7.85
CA GLY A 34 -19.34 -6.82 -7.74
C GLY A 34 -18.42 -6.98 -8.96
N ARG A 35 -18.83 -7.66 -10.04
CA ARG A 35 -17.90 -7.94 -11.16
C ARG A 35 -17.74 -6.80 -12.15
N ALA A 36 -18.75 -5.94 -12.29
CA ALA A 36 -18.72 -4.88 -13.27
C ALA A 36 -17.65 -3.83 -12.93
N THR A 37 -16.94 -3.34 -13.95
CA THR A 37 -15.96 -2.26 -13.84
C THR A 37 -16.51 -0.99 -14.44
N LEU A 38 -15.80 0.14 -14.28
CA LEU A 38 -16.18 1.38 -14.96
C LEU A 38 -15.96 1.33 -16.49
N SER A 39 -15.42 0.23 -17.03
CA SER A 39 -15.48 -0.04 -18.47
C SER A 39 -16.89 -0.46 -18.92
N ASP A 40 -17.71 -1.00 -18.02
CA ASP A 40 -19.06 -1.44 -18.33
C ASP A 40 -20.05 -0.27 -18.44
N PRO A 41 -20.85 -0.19 -19.52
CA PRO A 41 -21.83 0.88 -19.74
C PRO A 41 -22.81 1.09 -18.57
N SER A 42 -23.35 0.01 -18.01
CA SER A 42 -24.32 0.06 -16.92
C SER A 42 -23.67 0.50 -15.60
N CYS A 43 -22.42 0.10 -15.35
CA CYS A 43 -21.68 0.49 -14.16
C CYS A 43 -21.41 1.99 -14.14
N ARG A 44 -20.97 2.57 -15.27
CA ARG A 44 -20.78 4.03 -15.41
C ARG A 44 -22.04 4.82 -15.09
N GLU A 45 -23.19 4.37 -15.60
CA GLU A 45 -24.48 5.00 -15.32
C GLU A 45 -24.82 4.96 -13.82
N CYS A 46 -24.72 3.79 -13.20
CA CYS A 46 -25.01 3.61 -11.77
C CYS A 46 -24.09 4.43 -10.86
N VAL A 47 -22.81 4.57 -11.23
CA VAL A 47 -21.79 5.24 -10.41
C VAL A 47 -21.78 6.75 -10.64
N PHE A 48 -21.77 7.22 -11.89
CA PHE A 48 -21.58 8.64 -12.15
C PHE A 48 -22.83 9.49 -11.94
N LEU A 49 -24.04 8.95 -12.17
CA LEU A 49 -25.27 9.73 -11.96
C LEU A 49 -25.40 10.24 -10.50
N PRO A 50 -25.22 9.43 -9.45
CA PRO A 50 -25.20 9.92 -8.07
C PRO A 50 -24.09 10.94 -7.77
N LEU A 51 -22.95 10.86 -8.47
CA LEU A 51 -21.80 11.75 -8.28
C LEU A 51 -21.99 13.15 -8.88
N LEU A 52 -23.07 13.40 -9.64
CA LEU A 52 -23.47 14.78 -9.96
C LEU A 52 -23.74 15.61 -8.69
N GLU A 53 -24.31 14.96 -7.68
CA GLU A 53 -24.80 15.61 -6.46
C GLU A 53 -23.79 15.56 -5.31
N ARG A 54 -22.76 14.70 -5.39
CA ARG A 54 -21.80 14.42 -4.32
C ARG A 54 -20.37 14.78 -4.74
N LYS A 55 -19.59 15.43 -3.88
CA LYS A 55 -18.16 15.69 -4.14
C LYS A 55 -17.36 14.40 -3.91
N ALA A 56 -16.57 14.00 -4.90
CA ALA A 56 -15.55 12.98 -4.78
C ALA A 56 -14.40 13.31 -5.73
N ASP A 57 -13.19 12.93 -5.35
CA ASP A 57 -11.95 13.05 -6.11
C ASP A 57 -11.60 11.71 -6.81
N GLY A 58 -12.25 10.61 -6.43
CA GLY A 58 -12.09 9.30 -7.06
C GLY A 58 -13.22 8.34 -6.72
N VAL A 59 -13.23 7.18 -7.37
CA VAL A 59 -14.21 6.11 -7.13
C VAL A 59 -13.48 4.84 -6.72
N VAL A 60 -14.01 4.15 -5.70
CA VAL A 60 -13.59 2.80 -5.32
C VAL A 60 -14.77 1.85 -5.49
N LEU A 61 -14.68 0.89 -6.41
CA LEU A 61 -15.65 -0.20 -6.47
C LEU A 61 -15.21 -1.28 -5.49
N LYS A 62 -16.03 -1.58 -4.47
CA LYS A 62 -15.78 -2.62 -3.50
C LYS A 62 -16.35 -3.93 -4.04
N ARG A 63 -15.47 -4.75 -4.62
CA ARG A 63 -15.55 -6.21 -4.90
C ARG A 63 -15.20 -6.59 -6.34
N PRO A 64 -14.79 -7.86 -6.56
CA PRO A 64 -14.07 -8.69 -5.55
C PRO A 64 -12.70 -8.06 -5.21
N TYR A 65 -12.17 -7.28 -6.15
CA TYR A 65 -11.10 -6.32 -5.91
C TYR A 65 -11.67 -4.98 -5.44
N HIS A 66 -10.96 -4.29 -4.57
CA HIS A 66 -11.14 -2.85 -4.41
C HIS A 66 -10.47 -2.17 -5.60
N ARG A 67 -11.28 -1.62 -6.51
CA ARG A 67 -10.79 -0.97 -7.74
C ARG A 67 -10.82 0.53 -7.58
N LEU A 68 -9.65 1.15 -7.47
CA LEU A 68 -9.54 2.60 -7.41
C LEU A 68 -9.44 3.19 -8.82
N TYR A 69 -10.28 4.18 -9.08
CA TYR A 69 -10.26 5.02 -10.26
C TYR A 69 -10.01 6.46 -9.80
N SER A 70 -8.80 6.95 -10.06
CA SER A 70 -8.46 8.36 -9.82
C SER A 70 -9.03 9.20 -10.94
N LEU A 71 -10.13 9.91 -10.67
CA LEU A 71 -10.92 10.61 -11.68
C LEU A 71 -11.19 12.05 -11.25
N SER A 72 -10.28 12.67 -10.50
CA SER A 72 -10.52 13.97 -9.86
C SER A 72 -10.95 15.05 -10.86
N SER A 73 -10.19 15.24 -11.93
CA SER A 73 -10.52 16.21 -12.99
C SER A 73 -11.81 15.84 -13.72
N PHE A 74 -12.02 14.56 -14.03
CA PHE A 74 -13.26 14.10 -14.67
C PHE A 74 -14.49 14.34 -13.78
N LEU A 75 -14.42 14.03 -12.49
CA LEU A 75 -15.50 14.19 -11.53
C LEU A 75 -15.81 15.65 -11.23
N GLU A 76 -14.80 16.51 -11.21
CA GLU A 76 -14.98 17.96 -11.11
C GLU A 76 -15.74 18.51 -12.34
N GLU A 77 -15.31 18.16 -13.55
CA GLU A 77 -15.99 18.56 -14.78
C GLU A 77 -17.39 17.94 -14.86
N TRP A 78 -17.57 16.70 -14.41
CA TRP A 78 -18.87 16.03 -14.38
C TRP A 78 -19.85 16.78 -13.48
N ARG A 79 -19.41 17.19 -12.28
CA ARG A 79 -20.22 17.99 -11.36
C ARG A 79 -20.52 19.38 -11.90
N SER A 80 -19.66 19.94 -12.75
CA SER A 80 -19.92 21.22 -13.43
C SER A 80 -21.13 21.18 -14.36
N LEU A 81 -21.65 19.99 -14.72
CA LEU A 81 -22.92 19.84 -15.43
C LEU A 81 -24.12 20.21 -14.55
N ARG A 82 -24.04 20.09 -13.23
CA ARG A 82 -25.19 20.28 -12.33
C ARG A 82 -25.83 21.67 -12.43
N PRO A 83 -25.08 22.79 -12.41
CA PRO A 83 -25.64 24.12 -12.65
C PRO A 83 -26.38 24.20 -13.99
N LEU A 84 -25.77 23.69 -15.07
CA LEU A 84 -26.36 23.66 -16.41
C LEU A 84 -27.68 22.88 -16.44
N LEU A 85 -27.69 21.68 -15.85
CA LEU A 85 -28.88 20.81 -15.80
C LEU A 85 -30.01 21.40 -14.94
N SER A 86 -29.68 22.29 -14.00
CA SER A 86 -30.65 22.93 -13.10
C SER A 86 -31.32 24.17 -13.72
N GLU A 87 -30.79 24.72 -14.81
CA GLU A 87 -31.32 25.92 -15.46
C GLU A 87 -32.56 25.63 -16.32
N GLN A 88 -33.73 25.55 -15.68
CA GLN A 88 -35.00 25.31 -16.37
C GLN A 88 -35.32 26.37 -17.46
N GLY A 89 -34.79 27.59 -17.33
CA GLY A 89 -34.97 28.66 -18.32
C GLY A 89 -34.33 28.38 -19.68
N MET A 90 -33.32 27.51 -19.74
CA MET A 90 -32.67 27.08 -20.98
C MET A 90 -33.49 26.03 -21.74
N LEU A 91 -34.31 25.26 -21.01
CA LEU A 91 -35.22 24.27 -21.60
C LEU A 91 -36.43 24.94 -22.27
N GLY A 92 -36.85 26.12 -21.81
CA GLY A 92 -37.91 26.91 -22.45
C GLY A 92 -38.62 27.87 -21.49
N LEU A 93 -39.36 28.84 -22.05
CA LEU A 93 -39.98 29.92 -21.27
C LEU A 93 -41.29 29.53 -20.55
N GLY A 94 -41.91 28.39 -20.88
CA GLY A 94 -43.12 27.89 -20.20
C GLY A 94 -44.41 28.71 -20.43
N ARG A 95 -44.43 29.66 -21.36
CA ARG A 95 -45.55 30.60 -21.57
C ARG A 95 -46.59 30.06 -22.58
N GLY A 96 -47.51 29.17 -22.15
CA GLY A 96 -48.67 28.76 -22.96
C GLY A 96 -49.18 27.32 -22.76
N LYS A 97 -50.32 26.99 -23.40
CA LYS A 97 -50.89 25.62 -23.43
C LYS A 97 -49.95 24.70 -24.25
N GLY A 98 -49.58 23.54 -23.69
CA GLY A 98 -48.67 22.56 -24.32
C GLY A 98 -47.18 22.80 -24.08
N CYS A 99 -46.78 23.92 -23.45
CA CYS A 99 -45.38 24.18 -23.08
C CYS A 99 -44.87 23.21 -22.01
N ALA A 100 -45.75 22.72 -21.12
CA ALA A 100 -45.40 21.73 -20.11
C ALA A 100 -44.93 20.40 -20.72
N ASP A 101 -45.59 19.92 -21.79
CA ASP A 101 -45.18 18.72 -22.51
C ASP A 101 -43.83 18.90 -23.22
N CYS A 102 -43.63 20.07 -23.84
CA CYS A 102 -42.37 20.41 -24.49
C CYS A 102 -41.21 20.46 -23.48
N LEU A 103 -41.43 21.07 -22.31
CA LEU A 103 -40.42 21.09 -21.24
C LEU A 103 -40.10 19.67 -20.74
N ARG A 104 -41.12 18.83 -20.53
CA ARG A 104 -40.92 17.42 -20.15
C ARG A 104 -40.12 16.63 -21.20
N GLU A 105 -40.44 16.78 -22.48
CA GLU A 105 -39.70 16.12 -23.56
C GLU A 105 -38.24 16.58 -23.65
N ARG A 106 -37.99 17.87 -23.46
CA ARG A 106 -36.63 18.41 -23.46
C ARG A 106 -35.84 17.95 -22.25
N SER A 107 -36.44 17.95 -21.05
CA SER A 107 -35.82 17.37 -19.86
C SER A 107 -35.44 15.91 -20.08
N ARG A 108 -36.37 15.10 -20.62
CA ARG A 108 -36.11 13.69 -20.93
C ARG A 108 -35.00 13.52 -21.97
N MET A 109 -34.97 14.36 -23.01
CA MET A 109 -33.89 14.34 -24.00
C MET A 109 -32.53 14.61 -23.37
N VAL A 110 -32.45 15.54 -22.41
CA VAL A 110 -31.19 15.82 -21.70
C VAL A 110 -30.77 14.64 -20.82
N GLU A 111 -31.70 14.04 -20.09
CA GLU A 111 -31.46 12.81 -19.32
C GLU A 111 -30.96 11.67 -20.23
N ASP A 112 -31.62 11.46 -21.37
CA ASP A 112 -31.23 10.46 -22.36
C ASP A 112 -29.82 10.73 -22.92
N THR A 113 -29.41 11.99 -23.08
CA THR A 113 -28.05 12.33 -23.54
C THR A 113 -27.00 12.02 -22.48
N LEU A 114 -27.27 12.25 -21.20
CA LEU A 114 -26.37 11.86 -20.10
C LEU A 114 -26.20 10.35 -20.06
N THR A 115 -27.30 9.60 -20.05
CA THR A 115 -27.26 8.13 -20.07
C THR A 115 -26.58 7.60 -21.33
N SER A 116 -26.85 8.20 -22.50
CA SER A 116 -26.20 7.82 -23.76
C SER A 116 -24.70 8.04 -23.72
N PHE A 117 -24.24 9.20 -23.24
CA PHE A 117 -22.82 9.50 -23.06
C PHE A 117 -22.16 8.51 -22.11
N LEU A 118 -22.76 8.25 -20.94
CA LEU A 118 -22.21 7.28 -19.98
C LEU A 118 -22.21 5.86 -20.53
N ARG A 119 -23.16 5.47 -21.37
CA ARG A 119 -23.18 4.11 -21.94
C ARG A 119 -22.20 3.92 -23.09
N THR A 120 -21.99 4.93 -23.91
CA THR A 120 -21.21 4.81 -25.16
C THR A 120 -19.81 5.43 -25.07
N LEU A 121 -19.60 6.40 -24.18
CA LEU A 121 -18.46 7.33 -24.20
C LEU A 121 -18.31 8.05 -25.54
N GLU A 122 -19.41 8.29 -26.24
CA GLU A 122 -19.48 9.11 -27.44
C GLU A 122 -20.26 10.39 -27.15
N VAL A 123 -19.89 11.49 -27.83
CA VAL A 123 -20.58 12.77 -27.66
C VAL A 123 -21.95 12.68 -28.34
N PRO A 124 -23.07 12.78 -27.60
CA PRO A 124 -24.40 12.74 -28.19
C PRO A 124 -24.67 14.02 -28.99
N HIS A 125 -25.37 13.89 -30.13
CA HIS A 125 -25.76 15.02 -30.98
C HIS A 125 -27.29 15.18 -31.10
N PRO A 126 -27.98 15.51 -29.99
CA PRO A 126 -29.42 15.70 -30.01
C PRO A 126 -29.82 16.93 -30.84
N GLN A 127 -30.94 16.83 -31.54
CA GLN A 127 -31.48 17.95 -32.32
C GLN A 127 -32.73 18.54 -31.67
N ALA A 128 -32.70 19.86 -31.43
CA ALA A 128 -33.86 20.60 -30.98
C ALA A 128 -34.92 20.69 -32.10
N LYS A 129 -36.07 20.05 -31.92
CA LYS A 129 -37.22 20.18 -32.84
C LYS A 129 -38.24 21.18 -32.28
N GLY A 130 -38.67 22.13 -33.11
CA GLY A 130 -39.73 23.09 -32.79
C GLY A 130 -41.11 22.59 -33.23
N ARG A 131 -42.15 22.83 -32.44
CA ARG A 131 -43.55 22.45 -32.77
C ARG A 131 -44.33 23.49 -33.59
N GLY A 132 -43.71 24.63 -33.95
CA GLY A 132 -44.33 25.69 -34.76
C GLY A 132 -43.59 27.04 -34.70
N LYS A 133 -44.09 28.06 -35.42
CA LYS A 133 -43.46 29.40 -35.54
C LYS A 133 -43.32 30.15 -34.20
N GLY A 134 -44.23 29.94 -33.25
CA GLY A 134 -44.19 30.57 -31.92
C GLY A 134 -43.14 29.99 -30.97
N CYS A 135 -42.45 28.91 -31.34
CA CYS A 135 -41.45 28.23 -30.50
C CYS A 135 -40.01 28.58 -30.85
N LEU A 136 -39.77 29.56 -31.74
CA LEU A 136 -38.45 29.85 -32.30
C LEU A 136 -37.44 30.22 -31.20
N GLU A 137 -37.81 31.14 -30.30
CA GLU A 137 -36.96 31.60 -29.20
C GLU A 137 -36.57 30.45 -28.25
N CYS A 138 -37.55 29.63 -27.84
CA CYS A 138 -37.32 28.47 -26.98
C CYS A 138 -36.44 27.42 -27.69
N THR A 139 -36.58 27.25 -29.00
CA THR A 139 -35.77 26.29 -29.77
C THR A 139 -34.34 26.79 -29.90
N SER A 140 -34.12 28.07 -30.22
CA SER A 140 -32.78 28.66 -30.29
C SER A 140 -32.03 28.59 -28.96
N ARG A 141 -32.70 28.91 -27.83
CA ARG A 141 -32.10 28.79 -26.49
C ARG A 141 -31.72 27.35 -26.18
N PHE A 142 -32.61 26.40 -26.44
CA PHE A 142 -32.33 24.99 -26.21
C PHE A 142 -31.22 24.46 -27.12
N THR A 143 -31.12 24.91 -28.37
CA THR A 143 -29.99 24.57 -29.25
C THR A 143 -28.67 25.09 -28.72
N LEU A 144 -28.62 26.31 -28.16
CA LEU A 144 -27.42 26.84 -27.52
C LEU A 144 -27.03 26.00 -26.30
N PHE A 145 -28.01 25.66 -25.47
CA PHE A 145 -27.82 24.75 -24.33
C PHE A 145 -27.24 23.39 -24.76
N LEU A 146 -27.79 22.77 -25.81
CA LEU A 146 -27.29 21.50 -26.32
C LEU A 146 -25.84 21.62 -26.83
N LYS A 147 -25.47 22.73 -27.49
CA LYS A 147 -24.08 22.97 -27.91
C LYS A 147 -23.12 23.12 -26.73
N GLU A 148 -23.56 23.78 -25.67
CA GLU A 148 -22.76 23.91 -24.44
C GLU A 148 -22.56 22.55 -23.76
N LEU A 149 -23.63 21.76 -23.68
CA LEU A 149 -23.62 20.39 -23.18
C LEU A 149 -22.68 19.48 -24.02
N GLU A 150 -22.73 19.57 -25.35
CA GLU A 150 -21.79 18.88 -26.25
C GLU A 150 -20.33 19.28 -25.98
N GLY A 151 -20.06 20.56 -25.72
CA GLY A 151 -18.75 21.05 -25.33
C GLY A 151 -18.25 20.40 -24.04
N LYS A 152 -19.12 20.31 -23.03
CA LYS A 152 -18.84 19.61 -21.77
C LYS A 152 -18.58 18.12 -21.97
N TYR A 153 -19.36 17.43 -22.81
CA TYR A 153 -19.11 16.01 -23.13
C TYR A 153 -17.77 15.78 -23.83
N ARG A 154 -17.33 16.69 -24.71
CA ARG A 154 -15.99 16.61 -25.32
C ARG A 154 -14.88 16.76 -24.28
N SER A 155 -15.04 17.70 -23.35
CA SER A 155 -14.13 17.90 -22.22
C SER A 155 -14.02 16.63 -21.37
N LEU A 156 -15.17 16.08 -20.95
CA LEU A 156 -15.27 14.83 -20.20
C LEU A 156 -14.64 13.65 -20.92
N LEU A 157 -14.87 13.50 -22.22
CA LEU A 157 -14.26 12.43 -23.02
C LEU A 157 -12.74 12.55 -23.10
N SER A 158 -12.22 13.79 -23.20
CA SER A 158 -10.77 14.04 -23.17
C SER A 158 -10.17 13.67 -21.82
N LEU A 159 -10.83 14.05 -20.72
CA LEU A 159 -10.40 13.72 -19.35
C LEU A 159 -10.47 12.22 -19.10
N TRP A 160 -11.55 11.56 -19.54
CA TRP A 160 -11.68 10.11 -19.47
C TRP A 160 -10.50 9.41 -20.15
N ARG A 161 -10.15 9.80 -21.38
CA ARG A 161 -9.03 9.18 -22.11
C ARG A 161 -7.66 9.39 -21.43
N LYS A 162 -7.51 10.45 -20.66
CA LYS A 162 -6.27 10.81 -19.99
C LYS A 162 -6.14 10.18 -18.60
N ASP A 163 -7.23 10.24 -17.83
CA ASP A 163 -7.22 9.95 -16.40
C ASP A 163 -7.87 8.59 -16.08
N PHE A 164 -8.56 7.94 -17.03
CA PHE A 164 -9.17 6.64 -16.77
C PHE A 164 -8.13 5.54 -16.70
N TYR A 165 -7.94 5.03 -15.48
CA TYR A 165 -7.19 3.81 -15.23
C TYR A 165 -7.74 3.11 -14.00
N GLU A 166 -7.65 1.79 -14.01
CA GLU A 166 -8.06 0.93 -12.92
C GLU A 166 -6.83 0.50 -12.13
N ILE A 167 -6.83 0.73 -10.81
CA ILE A 167 -5.84 0.14 -9.90
C ILE A 167 -6.56 -0.96 -9.11
N PRO A 168 -6.30 -2.25 -9.39
CA PRO A 168 -6.80 -3.32 -8.55
C PRO A 168 -6.05 -3.34 -7.23
N ARG A 169 -6.80 -3.52 -6.13
CA ARG A 169 -6.27 -3.74 -4.79
C ARG A 169 -7.03 -4.92 -4.17
N PRO A 170 -6.36 -6.00 -3.73
CA PRO A 170 -7.03 -7.05 -2.96
C PRO A 170 -7.75 -6.47 -1.74
N PHE A 171 -8.91 -7.02 -1.35
CA PHE A 171 -9.68 -6.48 -0.22
C PHE A 171 -8.89 -6.48 1.10
N PHE A 172 -7.98 -7.45 1.27
CA PHE A 172 -7.11 -7.61 2.43
C PHE A 172 -5.83 -6.75 2.39
N SER A 173 -5.56 -6.06 1.28
CA SER A 173 -4.48 -5.07 1.22
C SER A 173 -5.06 -3.70 1.53
N ASP A 174 -4.47 -2.98 2.48
CA ASP A 174 -4.87 -1.62 2.80
C ASP A 174 -4.07 -0.53 2.06
N CYS A 175 -3.02 -0.92 1.33
CA CYS A 175 -2.22 0.00 0.53
C CYS A 175 -2.53 -0.16 -0.96
N PHE A 176 -2.54 0.95 -1.70
CA PHE A 176 -2.54 0.94 -3.16
C PHE A 176 -1.11 0.86 -3.66
N ILE A 177 -0.89 0.09 -4.73
CA ILE A 177 0.40 0.00 -5.40
C ILE A 177 0.22 0.58 -6.80
N LEU A 178 0.72 1.79 -7.01
CA LEU A 178 0.71 2.45 -8.30
C LEU A 178 1.87 1.92 -9.16
N PRO A 179 1.61 1.48 -10.40
CA PRO A 179 2.68 1.07 -11.29
C PRO A 179 3.51 2.27 -11.74
N PHE A 180 4.73 2.03 -12.23
CA PHE A 180 5.54 3.08 -12.84
C PHE A 180 4.89 3.55 -14.16
N ARG A 181 4.77 4.86 -14.36
CA ARG A 181 4.04 5.44 -15.53
C ARG A 181 4.84 6.44 -16.33
N GLU A 182 5.96 6.89 -15.80
CA GLU A 182 6.77 7.90 -16.43
C GLU A 182 7.66 7.27 -17.51
N ARG A 183 8.32 8.12 -18.29
CA ARG A 183 9.37 7.65 -19.19
C ARG A 183 10.59 7.34 -18.34
N GLY A 184 11.11 6.14 -18.50
CA GLY A 184 12.23 5.67 -17.72
C GLY A 184 12.81 4.41 -18.31
N ARG A 185 14.08 4.15 -17.98
CA ARG A 185 14.77 2.92 -18.31
C ARG A 185 14.71 1.99 -17.11
N VAL A 186 14.47 0.70 -17.35
CA VAL A 186 14.66 -0.34 -16.32
C VAL A 186 16.16 -0.48 -16.06
N LEU A 187 16.58 -0.13 -14.85
CA LEU A 187 17.95 -0.26 -14.36
C LEU A 187 18.26 -1.69 -13.90
N GLU A 188 17.29 -2.32 -13.24
CA GLU A 188 17.43 -3.66 -12.67
C GLU A 188 16.06 -4.34 -12.57
N GLU A 189 16.03 -5.66 -12.77
CA GLU A 189 14.83 -6.49 -12.60
C GLU A 189 15.21 -7.82 -11.96
N TYR A 190 14.50 -8.22 -10.92
CA TYR A 190 14.69 -9.50 -10.25
C TYR A 190 13.39 -10.04 -9.66
N SER A 191 13.39 -11.33 -9.30
CA SER A 191 12.25 -12.00 -8.66
C SER A 191 12.50 -12.17 -7.17
N LEU A 192 11.48 -11.92 -6.36
CA LEU A 192 11.52 -12.17 -4.92
C LEU A 192 11.55 -13.68 -4.65
N LYS A 193 12.21 -14.06 -3.55
CA LYS A 193 12.29 -15.47 -3.12
C LYS A 193 10.91 -16.10 -2.97
N GLY A 194 10.82 -17.40 -3.27
CA GLY A 194 9.60 -18.17 -3.12
C GLY A 194 8.47 -17.77 -4.10
N GLY A 195 8.80 -17.03 -5.17
CA GLY A 195 7.80 -16.57 -6.15
C GLY A 195 6.81 -15.56 -5.57
N ARG A 196 7.24 -14.77 -4.57
CA ARG A 196 6.41 -13.76 -3.88
C ARG A 196 6.24 -12.45 -4.65
N GLY A 197 6.84 -12.32 -5.82
CA GLY A 197 6.70 -11.13 -6.66
C GLY A 197 7.92 -10.86 -7.52
N LYS A 198 7.85 -9.75 -8.26
CA LYS A 198 8.95 -9.22 -9.06
C LYS A 198 9.19 -7.78 -8.66
N VAL A 199 10.45 -7.38 -8.75
CA VAL A 199 10.90 -6.02 -8.51
C VAL A 199 11.52 -5.49 -9.79
N ARG A 200 11.19 -4.25 -10.14
CA ARG A 200 11.87 -3.48 -11.18
C ARG A 200 12.30 -2.14 -10.61
N ILE A 201 13.56 -1.79 -10.85
CA ILE A 201 14.09 -0.48 -10.52
C ILE A 201 14.12 0.34 -11.80
N HIS A 202 13.44 1.48 -11.80
CA HIS A 202 13.38 2.37 -12.96
C HIS A 202 14.16 3.66 -12.68
N GLU A 203 14.91 4.10 -13.67
CA GLU A 203 15.44 5.46 -13.72
C GLU A 203 14.31 6.43 -14.09
N ARG A 204 14.34 7.62 -13.49
CA ARG A 204 13.34 8.67 -13.70
C ARG A 204 13.98 9.90 -14.33
N GLU A 205 13.28 10.52 -15.26
CA GLU A 205 13.70 11.80 -15.86
C GLU A 205 13.29 13.00 -15.01
N ASP A 206 12.22 12.88 -14.22
CA ASP A 206 11.59 13.94 -13.43
C ASP A 206 12.07 14.01 -11.97
N SER A 207 12.71 12.95 -11.48
CA SER A 207 13.15 12.80 -10.10
C SER A 207 14.56 12.21 -10.04
N PRO A 208 15.43 12.68 -9.12
CA PRO A 208 16.74 12.07 -8.90
C PRO A 208 16.66 10.72 -8.17
N LEU A 209 15.50 10.36 -7.60
CA LEU A 209 15.30 9.09 -6.90
C LEU A 209 14.85 8.02 -7.90
N PRO A 210 15.47 6.84 -7.95
CA PRO A 210 14.95 5.71 -8.70
C PRO A 210 13.56 5.30 -8.22
N PHE A 211 12.76 4.71 -9.11
CA PHE A 211 11.46 4.14 -8.77
C PHE A 211 11.59 2.64 -8.51
N TYR A 212 11.21 2.22 -7.31
CA TYR A 212 11.08 0.81 -6.94
C TYR A 212 9.64 0.35 -7.23
N GLU A 213 9.48 -0.42 -8.30
CA GLU A 213 8.22 -1.03 -8.69
C GLU A 213 8.12 -2.45 -8.12
N LEU A 214 7.06 -2.70 -7.35
CA LEU A 214 6.75 -3.99 -6.75
C LEU A 214 5.52 -4.60 -7.42
N ASP A 215 5.70 -5.77 -8.03
CA ASP A 215 4.65 -6.53 -8.68
C ASP A 215 4.38 -7.83 -7.91
N LEU A 216 3.19 -7.94 -7.32
CA LEU A 216 2.82 -9.02 -6.39
C LEU A 216 1.79 -9.95 -7.02
N PRO A 217 1.99 -11.28 -6.98
CA PRO A 217 1.07 -12.23 -7.60
C PRO A 217 -0.35 -12.18 -7.01
N GLU A 218 -0.50 -11.83 -5.74
CA GLU A 218 -1.81 -11.66 -5.07
C GLU A 218 -2.68 -10.55 -5.69
N PHE A 219 -2.07 -9.57 -6.36
CA PHE A 219 -2.80 -8.51 -7.06
C PHE A 219 -3.37 -8.97 -8.41
N HIS A 220 -2.97 -10.17 -8.87
CA HIS A 220 -3.37 -10.75 -10.16
C HIS A 220 -4.08 -12.10 -10.01
N LEU A 221 -4.57 -12.42 -8.81
CA LEU A 221 -5.35 -13.64 -8.59
C LEU A 221 -6.63 -13.63 -9.45
N PRO A 222 -7.09 -14.81 -9.90
CA PRO A 222 -8.38 -14.92 -10.57
C PRO A 222 -9.51 -14.37 -9.69
N GLU A 223 -10.51 -13.71 -10.30
CA GLU A 223 -11.65 -13.15 -9.56
C GLU A 223 -12.36 -14.20 -8.69
N GLU A 224 -12.51 -15.42 -9.20
CA GLU A 224 -13.11 -16.54 -8.46
C GLU A 224 -12.30 -16.95 -7.21
N THR A 225 -10.98 -16.75 -7.23
CA THR A 225 -10.13 -16.98 -6.07
C THR A 225 -10.27 -15.84 -5.08
N MET A 226 -10.30 -14.59 -5.55
CA MET A 226 -10.55 -13.43 -4.70
C MET A 226 -11.91 -13.47 -4.01
N GLU A 227 -12.97 -13.89 -4.71
CA GLU A 227 -14.30 -14.10 -4.14
C GLU A 227 -14.25 -15.13 -3.00
N LEU A 228 -13.56 -16.26 -3.19
CA LEU A 228 -13.37 -17.27 -2.14
C LEU A 228 -12.64 -16.70 -0.92
N LEU A 229 -11.57 -15.92 -1.14
CA LEU A 229 -10.83 -15.29 -0.06
C LEU A 229 -11.69 -14.27 0.69
N GLU A 230 -12.51 -13.47 -0.02
CA GLU A 230 -13.38 -12.48 0.60
C GLU A 230 -14.49 -13.15 1.43
N GLU A 231 -15.11 -14.20 0.89
CA GLU A 231 -16.09 -14.99 1.63
C GLU A 231 -15.50 -15.65 2.87
N ALA A 232 -14.25 -16.12 2.78
CA ALA A 232 -13.55 -16.62 3.95
C ALA A 232 -13.36 -15.49 4.95
N PHE A 233 -12.84 -14.35 4.52
CA PHE A 233 -12.57 -13.18 5.36
C PHE A 233 -13.80 -12.68 6.13
N LEU A 234 -14.98 -12.70 5.50
CA LEU A 234 -16.22 -12.29 6.16
C LEU A 234 -16.77 -13.32 7.17
N GLU A 235 -16.34 -14.59 7.10
CA GLU A 235 -16.68 -15.65 8.07
C GLU A 235 -15.67 -15.71 9.23
N GLU A 236 -14.66 -14.81 9.29
CA GLU A 236 -13.65 -14.78 10.36
C GLU A 236 -14.33 -14.65 11.73
N THR A 237 -14.09 -15.65 12.57
CA THR A 237 -14.30 -15.60 14.01
C THR A 237 -12.96 -15.36 14.70
N GLU A 238 -12.95 -14.95 15.97
CA GLU A 238 -11.70 -14.92 16.74
C GLU A 238 -11.01 -16.30 16.71
N MET A 239 -9.76 -16.34 16.26
CA MET A 239 -8.96 -17.55 16.09
C MET A 239 -7.63 -17.39 16.80
N GLU A 240 -7.23 -18.41 17.58
CA GLU A 240 -5.89 -18.46 18.19
C GLU A 240 -4.79 -18.65 17.13
N ASP A 241 -5.03 -19.56 16.17
CA ASP A 241 -4.19 -19.76 14.99
C ASP A 241 -4.95 -19.30 13.74
N LYS A 242 -4.54 -18.14 13.20
CA LYS A 242 -5.15 -17.57 12.01
C LYS A 242 -4.93 -18.43 10.77
N GLU A 243 -3.75 -19.05 10.60
CA GLU A 243 -3.43 -19.79 9.39
C GLU A 243 -4.27 -21.07 9.30
N GLU A 244 -4.30 -21.86 10.36
CA GLU A 244 -5.14 -23.07 10.42
C GLU A 244 -6.64 -22.73 10.41
N GLY A 245 -7.02 -21.61 11.02
CA GLY A 245 -8.38 -21.08 10.97
C GLY A 245 -8.84 -20.74 9.54
N TRP A 246 -8.04 -19.98 8.80
CA TRP A 246 -8.29 -19.69 7.38
C TRP A 246 -8.32 -20.95 6.53
N ARG A 247 -7.36 -21.84 6.73
CA ARG A 247 -7.27 -23.12 6.02
C ARG A 247 -8.56 -23.92 6.15
N ARG A 248 -9.12 -24.01 7.36
CA ARG A 248 -10.38 -24.72 7.62
C ARG A 248 -11.56 -24.09 6.86
N ILE A 249 -11.68 -22.77 6.87
CA ILE A 249 -12.75 -22.05 6.15
C ILE A 249 -12.60 -22.22 4.64
N LEU A 250 -11.37 -22.08 4.12
CA LEU A 250 -11.06 -22.23 2.71
C LEU A 250 -11.27 -23.67 2.22
N LEU A 251 -10.94 -24.69 3.01
CA LEU A 251 -11.24 -26.09 2.71
C LEU A 251 -12.75 -26.36 2.65
N LYS A 252 -13.53 -25.77 3.56
CA LYS A 252 -14.99 -25.90 3.60
C LYS A 252 -15.66 -25.28 2.37
N LYS A 253 -15.18 -24.11 1.91
CA LYS A 253 -15.79 -23.36 0.79
C LYS A 253 -15.23 -23.73 -0.59
N GLY A 254 -13.92 -23.93 -0.68
CA GLY A 254 -13.17 -24.17 -1.92
C GLY A 254 -12.80 -25.64 -2.16
N GLY A 255 -13.11 -26.54 -1.22
CA GLY A 255 -12.81 -27.97 -1.31
C GLY A 255 -13.37 -28.59 -2.59
N GLY A 256 -12.50 -29.30 -3.34
CA GLY A 256 -12.85 -29.94 -4.62
C GLY A 256 -12.61 -29.07 -5.86
N LYS A 257 -12.57 -27.74 -5.73
CA LYS A 257 -12.19 -26.82 -6.82
C LYS A 257 -10.69 -26.51 -6.82
N TYR A 258 -10.11 -26.39 -5.63
CA TYR A 258 -8.69 -26.07 -5.44
C TYR A 258 -7.94 -27.27 -4.86
N ARG A 259 -6.63 -27.35 -5.12
CA ARG A 259 -5.76 -28.39 -4.52
C ARG A 259 -5.43 -28.02 -3.08
N GLY A 260 -5.15 -29.02 -2.24
CA GLY A 260 -4.79 -28.80 -0.83
C GLY A 260 -3.59 -27.86 -0.65
N GLU A 261 -2.53 -28.04 -1.45
CA GLU A 261 -1.34 -27.16 -1.42
C GLU A 261 -1.66 -25.70 -1.80
N GLU A 262 -2.61 -25.49 -2.71
CA GLU A 262 -3.03 -24.16 -3.12
C GLU A 262 -3.83 -23.46 -2.02
N LEU A 263 -4.73 -24.20 -1.37
CA LEU A 263 -5.47 -23.69 -0.21
C LEU A 263 -4.55 -23.36 0.96
N GLU A 264 -3.50 -24.16 1.18
CA GLU A 264 -2.44 -23.88 2.16
C GLU A 264 -1.72 -22.55 1.86
N ARG A 265 -1.35 -22.35 0.59
CA ARG A 265 -0.70 -21.11 0.15
C ARG A 265 -1.61 -19.91 0.36
N LEU A 266 -2.90 -20.06 0.06
CA LEU A 266 -3.91 -19.00 0.21
C LEU A 266 -4.21 -18.68 1.68
N SER A 267 -4.27 -19.69 2.57
CA SER A 267 -4.43 -19.47 4.01
C SER A 267 -3.23 -18.76 4.61
N SER A 268 -2.03 -19.18 4.23
CA SER A 268 -0.78 -18.53 4.64
C SER A 268 -0.74 -17.07 4.18
N LEU A 269 -1.15 -16.82 2.93
CA LEU A 269 -1.24 -15.47 2.35
C LEU A 269 -2.24 -14.58 3.10
N LEU A 270 -3.46 -15.05 3.38
CA LEU A 270 -4.42 -14.27 4.16
C LEU A 270 -3.93 -14.02 5.59
N SER A 271 -3.36 -15.02 6.24
CA SER A 271 -2.81 -14.91 7.60
C SER A 271 -1.72 -13.84 7.67
N SER A 272 -0.78 -13.87 6.71
CA SER A 272 0.36 -12.98 6.70
C SER A 272 -0.04 -11.53 6.38
N TRP A 273 -0.90 -11.33 5.38
CA TRP A 273 -1.40 -10.00 5.01
C TRP A 273 -2.27 -9.35 6.09
N THR A 274 -3.16 -10.12 6.71
CA THR A 274 -4.01 -9.59 7.80
C THR A 274 -3.20 -9.27 9.06
N SER A 275 -2.03 -9.89 9.22
CA SER A 275 -1.12 -9.63 10.34
C SER A 275 -0.26 -8.38 10.11
N TYR A 276 0.46 -8.33 8.99
CA TYR A 276 1.54 -7.34 8.75
C TYR A 276 1.34 -6.47 7.51
N GLY A 277 0.35 -6.78 6.67
CA GLY A 277 0.06 -6.05 5.43
C GLY A 277 1.25 -6.00 4.49
N ILE A 278 1.51 -4.81 3.91
CA ILE A 278 2.56 -4.60 2.92
C ILE A 278 3.98 -4.87 3.46
N LEU A 279 4.19 -4.87 4.79
CA LEU A 279 5.48 -5.21 5.38
C LEU A 279 5.87 -6.67 5.12
N GLU A 280 4.89 -7.57 4.94
CA GLU A 280 5.17 -8.95 4.53
C GLU A 280 5.84 -8.98 3.16
N ALA A 281 5.33 -8.21 2.20
CA ALA A 281 5.86 -8.21 0.85
C ALA A 281 7.24 -7.55 0.79
N LEU A 282 7.40 -6.41 1.47
CA LEU A 282 8.68 -5.68 1.50
C LEU A 282 9.76 -6.45 2.26
N SER A 283 9.43 -7.18 3.33
CA SER A 283 10.40 -7.98 4.08
C SER A 283 10.96 -9.15 3.27
N ARG A 284 10.30 -9.58 2.19
CA ARG A 284 10.80 -10.66 1.33
C ARG A 284 11.96 -10.24 0.41
N ASP A 285 12.17 -8.94 0.23
CA ASP A 285 13.24 -8.45 -0.62
C ASP A 285 14.57 -8.36 0.17
N GLU A 286 15.53 -9.22 -0.17
CA GLU A 286 16.87 -9.23 0.45
C GLU A 286 17.68 -7.96 0.18
N HIS A 287 17.35 -7.20 -0.87
CA HIS A 287 18.11 -6.01 -1.26
C HIS A 287 17.65 -4.75 -0.52
N LEU A 288 16.54 -4.80 0.21
CA LEU A 288 16.07 -3.67 1.00
C LEU A 288 16.58 -3.72 2.44
N THR A 289 16.96 -2.56 2.97
CA THR A 289 17.44 -2.40 4.35
C THR A 289 16.47 -1.63 5.24
N ASP A 290 15.81 -0.61 4.71
CA ASP A 290 14.92 0.26 5.48
C ASP A 290 13.68 0.62 4.66
N PHE A 291 12.54 0.77 5.33
CA PHE A 291 11.27 1.23 4.74
C PHE A 291 10.79 2.46 5.50
N LEU A 292 10.40 3.50 4.77
CA LEU A 292 9.99 4.78 5.31
C LEU A 292 8.57 5.08 4.87
N PHE A 293 7.66 5.13 5.84
CA PHE A 293 6.26 5.50 5.67
C PHE A 293 6.10 6.92 6.22
N PRO A 294 6.18 7.94 5.36
CA PRO A 294 6.11 9.34 5.79
C PRO A 294 4.73 9.69 6.31
N SER A 295 4.65 10.77 7.11
CA SER A 295 3.37 11.36 7.51
C SER A 295 3.11 12.67 6.75
N PRO A 296 1.86 12.92 6.28
CA PRO A 296 0.74 11.97 6.26
C PRO A 296 0.91 10.92 5.15
N PRO A 297 0.63 9.63 5.43
CA PRO A 297 0.94 8.51 4.53
C PRO A 297 0.12 8.49 3.24
N GLU A 298 -1.01 9.19 3.21
CA GLU A 298 -1.85 9.28 2.00
C GLU A 298 -1.32 10.29 0.98
N LEU A 299 -0.51 11.25 1.40
CA LEU A 299 0.04 12.30 0.52
C LEU A 299 1.34 11.90 -0.14
N GLN A 300 2.01 10.88 0.39
CA GLN A 300 3.38 10.60 0.07
C GLN A 300 3.55 9.09 -0.05
N PRO A 301 4.24 8.60 -1.08
CA PRO A 301 4.51 7.19 -1.21
C PRO A 301 5.46 6.71 -0.11
N VAL A 302 5.41 5.41 0.16
CA VAL A 302 6.45 4.72 0.92
C VAL A 302 7.76 4.86 0.14
N ARG A 303 8.86 5.08 0.87
CA ARG A 303 10.22 5.04 0.32
C ARG A 303 10.96 3.85 0.90
N VAL A 304 11.88 3.31 0.13
CA VAL A 304 12.69 2.16 0.55
C VAL A 304 14.17 2.49 0.34
N ILE A 305 15.04 1.94 1.19
CA ILE A 305 16.48 1.99 1.00
C ILE A 305 16.90 0.65 0.41
N HIS A 306 17.42 0.69 -0.83
CA HIS A 306 17.92 -0.45 -1.57
C HIS A 306 19.45 -0.48 -1.53
N GLU A 307 20.07 -1.64 -1.27
CA GLU A 307 21.51 -1.76 -1.03
C GLU A 307 22.41 -1.28 -2.19
N ARG A 308 21.84 -1.21 -3.40
CA ARG A 308 22.54 -0.77 -4.63
C ARG A 308 22.13 0.61 -5.13
N TRP A 309 20.88 1.01 -4.89
CA TRP A 309 20.26 2.18 -5.50
C TRP A 309 19.89 3.25 -4.47
N ASP A 310 20.31 3.04 -3.22
CA ASP A 310 20.03 3.89 -2.07
C ASP A 310 18.52 4.17 -1.95
N LEU A 311 18.15 5.40 -1.67
CA LEU A 311 16.77 5.81 -1.47
C LEU A 311 15.98 5.72 -2.79
N CYS A 312 15.02 4.81 -2.84
CA CYS A 312 14.07 4.67 -3.94
C CYS A 312 12.67 5.12 -3.51
N GLU A 313 11.96 5.79 -4.42
CA GLU A 313 10.53 6.06 -4.27
C GLU A 313 9.72 4.86 -4.75
N THR A 314 8.62 4.52 -4.09
CA THR A 314 7.73 3.44 -4.54
C THR A 314 6.41 3.99 -5.05
N GLY A 315 5.58 3.15 -5.65
CA GLY A 315 4.17 3.46 -5.91
C GLY A 315 3.23 3.12 -4.74
N ILE A 316 3.76 2.73 -3.59
CA ILE A 316 2.96 2.23 -2.47
C ILE A 316 2.41 3.41 -1.67
N HIS A 317 1.09 3.54 -1.62
CA HIS A 317 0.39 4.53 -0.79
C HIS A 317 -0.47 3.82 0.25
N CYS A 318 -0.33 4.22 1.50
CA CYS A 318 -1.04 3.63 2.62
C CYS A 318 -1.92 4.67 3.32
N SER A 319 -2.90 4.21 4.11
CA SER A 319 -3.73 5.11 4.91
C SER A 319 -3.25 5.24 6.35
N THR A 320 -3.63 6.35 6.97
CA THR A 320 -3.49 6.59 8.41
C THR A 320 -4.23 5.50 9.19
N SER A 321 -5.44 5.13 8.77
CA SER A 321 -6.22 4.06 9.41
C SER A 321 -5.49 2.71 9.39
N PHE A 322 -4.80 2.38 8.29
CA PHE A 322 -4.01 1.16 8.19
C PHE A 322 -2.83 1.17 9.15
N LEU A 323 -2.03 2.23 9.13
CA LEU A 323 -0.85 2.33 9.99
C LEU A 323 -1.22 2.34 11.47
N LEU A 324 -2.32 3.01 11.86
CA LEU A 324 -2.85 2.96 13.22
C LEU A 324 -3.31 1.55 13.60
N SER A 325 -4.06 0.87 12.73
CA SER A 325 -4.54 -0.50 12.99
C SER A 325 -3.38 -1.50 13.10
N LEU A 326 -2.35 -1.36 12.25
CA LEU A 326 -1.12 -2.14 12.34
C LEU A 326 -0.39 -1.87 13.67
N ALA A 327 -0.26 -0.61 14.06
CA ALA A 327 0.40 -0.22 15.30
C ALA A 327 -0.32 -0.77 16.55
N GLU A 328 -1.65 -0.72 16.57
CA GLU A 328 -2.46 -1.30 17.67
C GLU A 328 -2.24 -2.81 17.80
N ARG A 329 -2.22 -3.54 16.66
CA ARG A 329 -1.92 -4.98 16.65
C ARG A 329 -0.51 -5.26 17.19
N LEU A 330 0.49 -4.51 16.72
CA LEU A 330 1.88 -4.66 17.15
C LEU A 330 2.05 -4.33 18.64
N ALA A 331 1.42 -3.24 19.11
CA ALA A 331 1.45 -2.83 20.51
C ALA A 331 0.82 -3.89 21.42
N SER A 332 -0.31 -4.46 21.01
CA SER A 332 -1.00 -5.53 21.75
C SER A 332 -0.10 -6.77 21.91
N ARG A 333 0.65 -7.16 20.87
CA ARG A 333 1.56 -8.31 20.93
C ARG A 333 2.69 -8.14 21.93
N VAL A 334 3.22 -6.93 22.10
CA VAL A 334 4.29 -6.63 23.06
C VAL A 334 3.75 -6.19 24.43
N GLY A 335 2.43 -6.20 24.64
CA GLY A 335 1.80 -5.84 25.91
C GLY A 335 1.83 -4.33 26.23
N THR A 336 1.82 -3.46 25.23
CA THR A 336 1.74 -2.00 25.39
C THR A 336 0.54 -1.41 24.64
N SER A 337 0.40 -0.09 24.66
CA SER A 337 -0.58 0.65 23.87
C SER A 337 0.09 1.63 22.91
N PHE A 338 -0.63 2.01 21.86
CA PHE A 338 -0.24 3.07 20.93
C PHE A 338 -1.42 4.03 20.75
N ASP A 339 -1.40 5.11 21.51
CA ASP A 339 -2.51 6.06 21.66
C ASP A 339 -1.97 7.49 21.83
N GLU A 340 -2.83 8.48 22.08
CA GLU A 340 -2.41 9.88 22.24
C GLU A 340 -1.56 10.13 23.50
N VAL A 341 -1.65 9.22 24.49
CA VAL A 341 -0.85 9.27 25.72
C VAL A 341 0.50 8.60 25.51
N ARG A 342 0.55 7.53 24.71
CA ARG A 342 1.75 6.83 24.26
C ARG A 342 1.88 6.89 22.73
N PRO A 343 2.26 8.06 22.19
CA PRO A 343 2.23 8.30 20.74
C PRO A 343 3.42 7.73 19.97
N GLN A 344 4.29 6.97 20.63
CA GLN A 344 5.47 6.33 20.05
C GLN A 344 5.48 4.84 20.40
N LEU A 345 5.84 4.02 19.42
CA LEU A 345 5.94 2.57 19.57
C LEU A 345 7.24 2.11 18.89
N ASP A 346 8.08 1.39 19.61
CA ASP A 346 9.29 0.72 19.09
C ASP A 346 9.14 -0.78 19.38
N VAL A 347 9.09 -1.58 18.32
CA VAL A 347 8.82 -3.02 18.41
C VAL A 347 9.69 -3.80 17.43
N GLU A 348 10.06 -5.00 17.85
CA GLU A 348 10.74 -5.98 17.01
C GLU A 348 9.72 -7.05 16.60
N VAL A 349 9.68 -7.35 15.30
CA VAL A 349 8.88 -8.41 14.68
C VAL A 349 9.87 -9.48 14.21
N GLU A 350 10.17 -10.41 15.11
CA GLU A 350 11.19 -11.44 14.88
C GLU A 350 10.88 -12.29 13.66
N GLU A 351 9.61 -12.61 13.41
CA GLU A 351 9.21 -13.51 12.30
C GLU A 351 9.47 -12.89 10.92
N LEU A 352 9.47 -11.56 10.82
CA LEU A 352 9.82 -10.82 9.60
C LEU A 352 11.23 -10.24 9.64
N GLY A 353 11.94 -10.38 10.75
CA GLY A 353 13.24 -9.75 10.98
C GLY A 353 13.17 -8.22 10.89
N LEU A 354 12.11 -7.58 11.39
CA LEU A 354 11.91 -6.13 11.28
C LEU A 354 11.96 -5.46 12.66
N ARG A 355 12.63 -4.32 12.76
CA ARG A 355 12.44 -3.36 13.84
C ARG A 355 11.61 -2.20 13.33
N ILE A 356 10.52 -1.90 14.01
CA ILE A 356 9.50 -0.95 13.56
C ILE A 356 9.37 0.14 14.62
N PHE A 357 9.62 1.38 14.20
CA PHE A 357 9.31 2.57 14.97
C PHE A 357 8.11 3.28 14.37
N LEU A 358 7.07 3.52 15.17
CA LEU A 358 5.87 4.26 14.80
C LEU A 358 5.74 5.51 15.67
N ALA A 359 5.24 6.59 15.08
CA ALA A 359 4.88 7.81 15.79
C ALA A 359 3.55 8.36 15.28
N ARG A 360 2.71 8.89 16.18
CA ARG A 360 1.43 9.55 15.88
C ARG A 360 1.33 10.91 16.58
N ASP A 361 0.28 11.67 16.31
CA ASP A 361 -0.09 12.82 17.13
C ASP A 361 -0.29 12.42 18.61
N PRO A 362 0.26 13.18 19.58
CA PRO A 362 0.92 14.49 19.45
C PRO A 362 2.45 14.47 19.22
N ALA A 363 3.10 13.30 19.08
CA ALA A 363 4.53 13.25 18.74
C ALA A 363 4.82 13.74 17.30
N LEU A 364 3.80 13.72 16.43
CA LEU A 364 3.79 14.33 15.11
C LEU A 364 2.70 15.40 15.05
N TRP A 365 2.88 16.43 14.22
CA TRP A 365 1.86 17.46 14.03
C TRP A 365 0.56 16.95 13.38
N LYS A 366 0.67 15.91 12.54
CA LYS A 366 -0.44 15.28 11.81
C LYS A 366 -0.13 13.83 11.50
N GLY A 367 -1.16 13.00 11.43
CA GLY A 367 -1.11 11.63 10.91
C GLY A 367 -0.27 10.69 11.76
N VAL A 368 0.29 9.68 11.09
CA VAL A 368 1.13 8.63 11.66
C VAL A 368 2.27 8.36 10.69
N SER A 369 3.49 8.16 11.21
CA SER A 369 4.64 7.72 10.42
C SER A 369 5.14 6.38 10.94
N MET A 370 5.82 5.64 10.06
CA MET A 370 6.48 4.39 10.40
C MET A 370 7.87 4.36 9.75
N ALA A 371 8.89 4.05 10.52
CA ALA A 371 10.23 3.75 10.04
C ALA A 371 10.52 2.29 10.39
N VAL A 372 10.90 1.51 9.38
CA VAL A 372 11.19 0.09 9.53
C VAL A 372 12.64 -0.13 9.15
N ARG A 373 13.37 -0.86 9.99
CA ARG A 373 14.69 -1.39 9.66
C ARG A 373 14.60 -2.91 9.56
N LYS A 374 15.06 -3.44 8.44
CA LYS A 374 15.13 -4.88 8.21
C LYS A 374 16.48 -5.41 8.69
N ARG A 375 16.43 -6.44 9.52
CA ARG A 375 17.59 -7.28 9.84
C ARG A 375 17.97 -8.04 8.58
N ARG A 376 19.25 -7.95 8.21
CA ARG A 376 19.76 -8.70 7.06
C ARG A 376 19.72 -10.19 7.37
N GLU A 377 19.23 -11.02 6.45
CA GLU A 377 19.18 -12.49 6.64
C GLU A 377 20.58 -13.14 6.59
N LYS A 378 21.53 -12.51 5.88
CA LYS A 378 22.86 -13.05 5.62
C LYS A 378 23.92 -12.18 6.28
N THR A 379 24.79 -12.83 7.04
CA THR A 379 25.96 -12.22 7.67
C THR A 379 26.92 -11.64 6.63
N TRP A 380 27.55 -10.52 6.99
CA TRP A 380 28.74 -10.10 6.25
C TRP A 380 29.92 -10.97 6.67
N THR A 381 30.60 -11.52 5.67
CA THR A 381 31.82 -12.29 5.88
C THR A 381 33.03 -11.50 5.38
N GLN A 382 34.21 -11.79 5.92
CA GLN A 382 35.44 -11.16 5.42
C GLN A 382 35.63 -11.32 3.89
N PRO A 383 35.36 -12.49 3.27
CA PRO A 383 35.32 -12.61 1.82
C PRO A 383 34.37 -11.65 1.12
N LEU A 384 33.19 -11.37 1.70
CA LEU A 384 32.24 -10.41 1.13
C LEU A 384 32.79 -8.98 1.19
N PHE A 385 33.40 -8.58 2.31
CA PHE A 385 34.07 -7.28 2.43
C PHE A 385 35.21 -7.10 1.42
N LEU A 386 36.00 -8.16 1.18
CA LEU A 386 37.05 -8.17 0.15
C LEU A 386 36.45 -8.03 -1.26
N LEU A 387 35.39 -8.79 -1.57
CA LEU A 387 34.71 -8.75 -2.86
C LEU A 387 34.06 -7.40 -3.13
N ARG A 388 33.56 -6.72 -2.09
CA ARG A 388 32.99 -5.37 -2.18
C ARG A 388 34.04 -4.26 -2.14
N GLY A 389 35.33 -4.60 -1.93
CA GLY A 389 36.43 -3.65 -1.88
C GLY A 389 36.50 -2.80 -0.61
N SER A 390 35.67 -3.09 0.40
CA SER A 390 35.64 -2.37 1.68
C SER A 390 36.78 -2.78 2.62
N LEU A 391 37.35 -3.98 2.44
CA LEU A 391 38.60 -4.41 3.07
C LEU A 391 39.63 -4.76 2.00
N THR A 392 40.90 -4.47 2.30
CA THR A 392 42.02 -5.03 1.51
C THR A 392 42.40 -6.41 2.03
N PRO A 393 43.02 -7.29 1.21
CA PRO A 393 43.51 -8.59 1.67
C PRO A 393 44.45 -8.48 2.87
N LEU A 394 45.30 -7.44 2.91
CA LEU A 394 46.20 -7.19 4.03
C LEU A 394 45.43 -6.81 5.31
N ALA A 395 44.47 -5.90 5.21
CA ALA A 395 43.65 -5.50 6.36
C ALA A 395 42.83 -6.67 6.91
N SER A 396 42.21 -7.45 6.03
CA SER A 396 41.45 -8.65 6.39
C SER A 396 42.33 -9.69 7.11
N SER A 397 43.53 -9.94 6.59
CA SER A 397 44.50 -10.86 7.20
C SER A 397 44.99 -10.36 8.55
N PHE A 398 45.27 -9.06 8.67
CA PHE A 398 45.69 -8.43 9.91
C PHE A 398 44.62 -8.51 11.00
N LEU A 399 43.35 -8.19 10.66
CA LEU A 399 42.23 -8.29 11.60
C LEU A 399 42.02 -9.72 12.07
N SER A 400 42.06 -10.69 11.16
CA SER A 400 41.94 -12.12 11.49
C SER A 400 43.07 -12.57 12.42
N TRP A 401 44.31 -12.16 12.12
CA TRP A 401 45.47 -12.45 12.98
C TRP A 401 45.32 -11.81 14.37
N ALA A 402 44.90 -10.56 14.45
CA ALA A 402 44.72 -9.86 15.73
C ALA A 402 43.67 -10.54 16.62
N VAL A 403 42.51 -10.89 16.04
CA VAL A 403 41.41 -11.56 16.76
C VAL A 403 41.83 -12.94 17.26
N ARG A 404 42.49 -13.75 16.41
CA ARG A 404 43.03 -15.08 16.80
C ARG A 404 44.04 -15.02 17.94
N ASN A 405 44.76 -13.90 18.08
CA ASN A 405 45.73 -13.69 19.15
C ASN A 405 45.14 -12.96 20.37
N GLY A 406 43.81 -12.82 20.46
CA GLY A 406 43.14 -12.25 21.62
C GLY A 406 43.30 -10.73 21.77
N ALA A 407 43.59 -10.02 20.68
CA ALA A 407 43.67 -8.55 20.72
C ALA A 407 42.30 -7.94 21.00
N SER A 408 42.25 -6.97 21.92
CA SER A 408 41.07 -6.13 22.15
C SER A 408 41.07 -4.96 21.16
N ALA A 409 39.91 -4.70 20.54
CA ALA A 409 39.76 -3.62 19.57
C ALA A 409 38.39 -2.96 19.66
N PHE A 410 38.31 -1.71 19.23
CA PHE A 410 37.05 -0.98 19.02
C PHE A 410 36.87 -0.71 17.53
N ILE A 411 35.67 -0.99 17.02
CA ILE A 411 35.28 -0.62 15.66
C ILE A 411 34.49 0.68 15.74
N ILE A 412 35.07 1.75 15.23
CA ILE A 412 34.51 3.10 15.28
C ILE A 412 34.05 3.55 13.89
N GLY A 413 33.05 4.43 13.86
CA GLY A 413 32.45 4.93 12.62
C GLY A 413 31.06 5.50 12.84
N GLU A 414 30.54 6.20 11.84
CA GLU A 414 29.19 6.79 11.86
C GLU A 414 28.09 5.71 11.83
N VAL A 415 26.84 6.11 12.08
CA VAL A 415 25.69 5.21 11.90
C VAL A 415 25.63 4.76 10.42
N GLY A 416 25.42 3.47 10.17
CA GLY A 416 25.38 2.92 8.80
C GLY A 416 26.74 2.57 8.18
N SER A 417 27.88 2.81 8.86
CA SER A 417 29.23 2.48 8.37
C SER A 417 29.62 1.00 8.47
N ALA A 418 28.65 0.09 8.60
CA ALA A 418 28.84 -1.36 8.70
C ALA A 418 29.68 -1.86 9.90
N LYS A 419 29.72 -1.12 11.02
CA LYS A 419 30.45 -1.50 12.24
C LYS A 419 30.06 -2.88 12.77
N THR A 420 28.77 -3.10 13.02
CA THR A 420 28.26 -4.39 13.52
C THR A 420 28.53 -5.51 12.52
N SER A 421 28.42 -5.23 11.23
CA SER A 421 28.71 -6.20 10.16
C SER A 421 30.19 -6.60 10.12
N LEU A 422 31.12 -5.66 10.36
CA LEU A 422 32.54 -5.96 10.47
C LEU A 422 32.83 -6.76 11.75
N LEU A 423 32.26 -6.37 12.88
CA LEU A 423 32.36 -7.11 14.15
C LEU A 423 31.88 -8.56 13.99
N GLU A 424 30.74 -8.74 13.36
CA GLU A 424 30.16 -10.05 13.08
C GLU A 424 31.06 -10.92 12.20
N SER A 425 31.65 -10.32 11.16
CA SER A 425 32.56 -11.04 10.24
C SER A 425 33.83 -11.58 10.92
N LEU A 426 34.16 -11.07 12.11
CA LEU A 426 35.32 -11.48 12.90
C LEU A 426 34.98 -12.55 13.94
N LEU A 427 33.70 -12.79 14.26
CA LEU A 427 33.30 -13.84 15.21
C LEU A 427 33.86 -15.23 14.85
N PRO A 428 33.79 -15.69 13.57
CA PRO A 428 34.31 -17.00 13.22
C PRO A 428 35.83 -17.13 13.39
N GLU A 429 36.57 -16.01 13.34
CA GLU A 429 38.03 -15.98 13.39
C GLU A 429 38.59 -16.34 14.77
N VAL A 430 37.80 -16.25 15.85
CA VAL A 430 38.27 -16.60 17.20
C VAL A 430 38.61 -18.09 17.30
N GLY A 431 37.94 -18.95 16.55
CA GLY A 431 38.07 -20.40 16.67
C GLY A 431 36.98 -21.03 17.56
N ARG A 432 36.75 -22.33 17.38
CA ARG A 432 35.66 -23.08 18.06
C ARG A 432 36.04 -23.58 19.45
N GLU A 433 37.33 -23.58 19.74
CA GLU A 433 37.93 -23.95 21.02
C GLU A 433 37.73 -22.88 22.10
N HIS A 434 37.34 -21.68 21.69
CA HIS A 434 37.10 -20.54 22.56
C HIS A 434 35.60 -20.36 22.85
N HIS A 435 35.30 -19.84 24.03
CA HIS A 435 33.96 -19.44 24.42
C HIS A 435 33.71 -17.98 24.02
N LEU A 436 32.58 -17.70 23.37
CA LEU A 436 32.18 -16.39 22.88
C LEU A 436 30.98 -15.86 23.69
N ILE A 437 31.01 -14.59 24.09
CA ILE A 437 29.86 -13.93 24.71
C ILE A 437 29.56 -12.67 23.89
N CYS A 438 28.39 -12.65 23.26
CA CYS A 438 27.93 -11.54 22.43
C CYS A 438 26.91 -10.70 23.22
N PHE A 439 27.22 -9.43 23.48
CA PHE A 439 26.31 -8.49 24.16
C PHE A 439 25.64 -7.58 23.14
N GLN A 440 24.31 -7.54 23.11
CA GLN A 440 23.55 -6.71 22.18
C GLN A 440 22.28 -6.12 22.81
N ASP A 441 21.94 -4.88 22.46
CA ASP A 441 20.65 -4.25 22.79
C ASP A 441 19.53 -4.78 21.87
N THR A 442 19.81 -4.82 20.57
CA THR A 442 18.99 -5.45 19.53
C THR A 442 19.73 -6.68 18.98
N PRO A 443 19.06 -7.81 18.74
CA PRO A 443 19.70 -9.04 18.23
C PRO A 443 20.11 -8.88 16.75
N GLU A 444 21.19 -8.14 16.47
CA GLU A 444 21.73 -7.96 15.12
C GLU A 444 22.63 -9.13 14.69
N LEU A 445 23.33 -9.78 15.64
CA LEU A 445 24.32 -10.82 15.35
C LEU A 445 23.63 -12.18 15.16
N HIS A 446 24.08 -12.95 14.17
CA HIS A 446 23.58 -14.28 13.82
C HIS A 446 24.22 -15.37 14.69
N VAL A 447 24.07 -15.21 16.01
CA VAL A 447 24.68 -16.09 17.01
C VAL A 447 24.18 -17.53 16.88
N GLU A 448 22.91 -17.73 16.52
CA GLU A 448 22.34 -19.07 16.36
C GLU A 448 23.01 -19.85 15.21
N GLU A 449 23.44 -19.17 14.15
CA GLU A 449 24.14 -19.80 13.02
C GLU A 449 25.54 -20.27 13.44
N LEU A 450 26.25 -19.46 14.24
CA LEU A 450 27.53 -19.85 14.84
C LEU A 450 27.38 -21.06 15.76
N ALA A 451 26.36 -21.05 16.63
CA ALA A 451 26.06 -22.16 17.51
C ALA A 451 25.78 -23.46 16.71
N ARG A 452 24.99 -23.39 15.63
CA ARG A 452 24.75 -24.52 14.71
C ARG A 452 26.03 -25.01 14.03
N CYS A 453 27.00 -24.12 13.82
CA CYS A 453 28.32 -24.48 13.29
C CYS A 453 29.28 -25.04 14.35
N GLY A 454 28.84 -25.23 15.60
CA GLY A 454 29.64 -25.84 16.68
C GLY A 454 30.55 -24.88 17.44
N TYR A 455 30.28 -23.56 17.39
CA TYR A 455 30.92 -22.60 18.28
C TYR A 455 30.26 -22.63 19.67
N SER A 456 31.07 -22.45 20.72
CA SER A 456 30.55 -22.19 22.07
C SER A 456 30.26 -20.69 22.18
N VAL A 457 28.98 -20.32 22.14
CA VAL A 457 28.57 -18.91 22.10
C VAL A 457 27.32 -18.64 22.94
N GLU A 458 27.31 -17.52 23.65
CA GLU A 458 26.16 -16.98 24.38
C GLU A 458 25.71 -15.65 23.77
N ASN A 459 24.39 -15.46 23.65
CA ASN A 459 23.78 -14.21 23.19
C ASN A 459 23.13 -13.49 24.38
N VAL A 460 23.77 -12.43 24.86
CA VAL A 460 23.37 -11.66 26.04
C VAL A 460 22.61 -10.42 25.61
N ARG A 461 21.34 -10.35 26.03
CA ARG A 461 20.48 -9.18 25.80
C ARG A 461 20.78 -8.08 26.82
N ILE A 462 21.11 -6.91 26.31
CA ILE A 462 21.22 -5.66 27.08
C ILE A 462 19.83 -5.02 27.09
N GLY A 463 19.15 -5.01 28.24
CA GLY A 463 17.82 -4.42 28.34
C GLY A 463 17.85 -2.90 28.22
N ARG A 464 18.78 -2.26 28.94
CA ARG A 464 19.05 -0.81 28.87
C ARG A 464 20.55 -0.55 28.80
N PRO A 465 21.00 0.55 28.16
CA PRO A 465 22.41 0.91 28.14
C PRO A 465 23.06 0.95 29.53
N GLU A 466 22.32 1.42 30.56
CA GLU A 466 22.84 1.50 31.93
C GLU A 466 23.03 0.13 32.61
N GLU A 467 22.48 -0.94 32.05
CA GLU A 467 22.62 -2.31 32.57
C GLU A 467 23.88 -3.01 32.05
N LEU A 468 24.50 -2.51 30.97
CA LEU A 468 25.64 -3.14 30.33
C LEU A 468 26.79 -3.37 31.31
N GLU A 469 27.16 -2.35 32.08
CA GLU A 469 28.25 -2.45 33.07
C GLU A 469 27.97 -3.56 34.11
N LYS A 470 26.75 -3.60 34.65
CA LYS A 470 26.33 -4.61 35.64
C LYS A 470 26.33 -6.01 35.05
N GLN A 471 25.88 -6.16 33.81
CA GLN A 471 25.92 -7.44 33.10
C GLN A 471 27.36 -7.88 32.87
N ILE A 472 28.22 -6.98 32.41
CA ILE A 472 29.65 -7.27 32.22
C ILE A 472 30.28 -7.77 33.53
N GLU A 473 30.06 -7.07 34.65
CA GLU A 473 30.56 -7.50 35.96
C GLU A 473 30.06 -8.89 36.38
N ALA A 474 28.83 -9.25 36.04
CA ALA A 474 28.28 -10.56 36.31
C ALA A 474 28.94 -11.66 35.46
N PHE A 475 29.09 -11.43 34.15
CA PHE A 475 29.67 -12.39 33.21
C PHE A 475 31.18 -12.57 33.38
N LEU A 476 31.89 -11.60 33.96
CA LEU A 476 33.32 -11.74 34.28
C LEU A 476 33.61 -12.90 35.26
N ARG A 477 32.58 -13.36 35.99
CA ARG A 477 32.67 -14.52 36.89
C ARG A 477 32.53 -15.86 36.17
N GLY A 478 32.12 -15.85 34.90
CA GLY A 478 31.85 -17.04 34.08
C GLY A 478 33.10 -17.76 33.55
N GLY A 479 34.29 -17.20 33.74
CA GLY A 479 35.55 -17.76 33.27
C GLY A 479 36.07 -17.09 31.98
N PRO A 480 37.09 -17.69 31.33
CA PRO A 480 37.72 -17.09 30.15
C PRO A 480 36.79 -17.16 28.94
N ALA A 481 36.56 -16.00 28.31
CA ALA A 481 35.74 -15.87 27.11
C ALA A 481 36.26 -14.73 26.23
N HIS A 482 35.87 -14.74 24.95
CA HIS A 482 36.02 -13.61 24.05
C HIS A 482 34.70 -12.84 23.98
N TRP A 483 34.78 -11.53 24.20
CA TRP A 483 33.63 -10.68 24.42
C TRP A 483 33.38 -9.82 23.20
N PHE A 484 32.18 -9.91 22.64
CA PHE A 484 31.75 -9.16 21.47
C PHE A 484 30.59 -8.26 21.88
N ILE A 485 30.88 -6.98 22.09
CA ILE A 485 29.86 -5.99 22.47
C ILE A 485 29.46 -5.25 21.20
N ALA A 486 28.23 -5.45 20.74
CA ALA A 486 27.77 -4.91 19.45
C ALA A 486 27.79 -3.38 19.45
N GLU A 487 27.39 -2.74 20.54
CA GLU A 487 27.47 -1.30 20.71
C GLU A 487 27.66 -0.91 22.18
N VAL A 488 28.45 0.14 22.41
CA VAL A 488 28.64 0.75 23.72
C VAL A 488 28.07 2.17 23.66
N ARG A 489 26.98 2.40 24.41
CA ARG A 489 26.33 3.71 24.56
C ARG A 489 26.35 4.10 26.04
N SER A 490 26.64 5.37 26.34
CA SER A 490 26.67 5.92 27.71
C SER A 490 25.34 6.51 28.13
#